data_AF-A0A966NB59-F1
#
_entry.id   AF-A0A966NB59-F1
#
_cell.length_a   1.000
_cell.length_b   1.000
_cell.length_c   1.000
_cell.angle_alpha   90.00
_cell.angle_beta   90.00
_cell.angle_gamma   90.00
#
_symmetry.space_group_name_H-M   'P 1'
#
loop_
_entity.id
_entity.type
_entity.pdbx_description
1 polymer ?
#
loop_
_entity_poly.entity_id
_entity_poly.type
_entity_poly.pdbx_seq_one_letter_code
_entity_poly.pdbx_strand_id
1 'polypeptide(L)' 'MNETITAQAFYLNNEELISEAVKNNEGVIASNGAFSTSTGSRTGRSPNDRFIVDEPTTSD' A
#
# COMPACT_ATOMS: atom_id res chain seq x y z
N MET A 1 -10.95 32.74 1.67
CA MET A 1 -11.54 31.51 1.08
C MET A 1 -10.37 30.60 0.79
N ASN A 2 -9.95 29.81 1.78
CA ASN A 2 -8.86 28.86 1.60
C ASN A 2 -9.51 27.49 1.69
N GLU A 3 -9.81 26.93 0.53
CA GLU A 3 -10.27 25.55 0.45
C GLU A 3 -9.15 24.65 0.96
N THR A 4 -9.41 23.97 2.08
CA THR A 4 -8.58 22.89 2.56
C THR A 4 -8.61 21.81 1.47
N ILE A 5 -7.53 21.68 0.71
CA ILE A 5 -7.36 20.58 -0.26
C ILE A 5 -7.27 19.29 0.55
N THR A 6 -8.43 18.71 0.83
CA THR A 6 -8.53 17.36 1.37
C THR A 6 -7.98 16.45 0.27
N ALA A 7 -7.05 15.56 0.60
CA ALA A 7 -6.47 14.64 -0.38
C ALA A 7 -7.62 13.93 -1.13
N GLN A 8 -7.77 14.24 -2.42
CA GLN A 8 -8.77 13.62 -3.27
C GLN A 8 -8.45 12.12 -3.32
N ALA A 9 -9.39 11.27 -2.89
CA ALA A 9 -9.24 9.84 -3.02
C ALA A 9 -9.15 9.50 -4.53
N PHE A 10 -8.00 9.00 -4.97
CA PHE A 10 -7.82 8.48 -6.31
C PHE A 10 -8.34 7.04 -6.36
N TYR A 11 -9.44 6.84 -7.08
CA TYR A 11 -9.97 5.52 -7.39
C TYR A 11 -9.35 5.04 -8.70
N LEU A 12 -8.16 4.47 -8.60
CA LEU A 12 -7.47 3.87 -9.74
C LEU A 12 -7.89 2.42 -9.89
N ASN A 13 -8.09 1.98 -11.14
CA ASN A 13 -8.21 0.55 -11.45
C ASN A 13 -6.84 -0.15 -11.37
N ASN A 14 -6.84 -1.47 -11.56
CA ASN A 14 -5.61 -2.28 -11.44
C ASN A 14 -4.53 -1.85 -12.44
N GLU A 15 -4.92 -1.56 -13.67
CA GLU A 15 -4.00 -1.15 -14.73
C GLU A 15 -3.36 0.21 -14.45
N GLU A 16 -4.16 1.15 -13.95
CA GLU A 16 -3.71 2.48 -13.55
C GLU A 16 -2.74 2.42 -12.35
N LEU A 17 -3.05 1.58 -11.34
CA LEU A 17 -2.17 1.36 -10.19
C LEU A 17 -0.82 0.78 -10.61
N ILE A 18 -0.82 -0.24 -11.47
CA ILE A 18 0.42 -0.87 -11.96
C ILE A 18 1.23 0.13 -12.79
N SER A 19 0.58 0.90 -13.66
CA SER A 19 1.24 1.94 -14.47
C SER A 19 1.92 2.98 -13.61
N GLU A 20 1.25 3.45 -12.56
CA GLU A 20 1.80 4.46 -11.66
C GLU A 20 2.95 3.90 -10.82
N ALA A 21 2.83 2.68 -10.31
CA ALA A 21 3.91 2.01 -9.57
C ALA A 21 5.19 1.83 -10.43
N VAL A 22 5.03 1.47 -11.71
CA VAL A 22 6.18 1.37 -12.64
C VAL A 22 6.80 2.74 -12.91
N LYS A 23 6.00 3.80 -13.14
CA LYS A 23 6.52 5.17 -13.31
C LYS A 23 7.28 5.66 -12.08
N ASN A 24 6.83 5.28 -10.89
CA ASN A 24 7.46 5.62 -9.61
C ASN A 24 8.67 4.75 -9.27
N ASN A 25 9.05 3.80 -10.15
CA ASN A 25 10.14 2.84 -9.93
C ASN A 25 9.93 1.92 -8.72
N GLU A 26 8.68 1.60 -8.39
CA GLU A 26 8.31 0.70 -7.28
C GLU A 26 8.34 -0.78 -7.69
N GLY A 27 8.45 -1.08 -8.98
CA GLY A 27 8.52 -2.43 -9.51
C GLY A 27 8.65 -2.47 -11.03
N VAL A 28 8.59 -3.67 -11.61
CA VAL A 28 8.72 -3.93 -13.04
C VAL A 28 7.69 -4.95 -13.51
N ILE A 29 7.37 -4.94 -14.80
CA ILE A 29 6.56 -5.99 -15.43
C ILE A 29 7.48 -7.16 -15.82
N ALA A 30 7.25 -8.32 -15.22
CA ALA A 30 7.98 -9.55 -15.54
C ALA A 30 7.60 -10.07 -16.94
N SER A 31 8.41 -11.01 -17.47
CA SER A 31 8.20 -11.58 -18.81
C SER A 31 6.86 -12.30 -18.98
N ASN A 32 6.21 -12.70 -17.89
CA ASN A 32 4.88 -13.31 -17.86
C ASN A 32 3.73 -12.28 -17.69
N GLY A 33 4.04 -10.98 -17.69
CA GLY A 33 3.06 -9.91 -17.54
C GLY A 33 2.68 -9.59 -16.09
N ALA A 34 3.23 -10.29 -15.09
CA ALA A 34 2.96 -9.98 -13.68
C ALA A 34 3.77 -8.75 -13.22
N PHE A 35 3.16 -7.92 -12.37
CA PHE A 35 3.90 -6.90 -11.64
C PHE A 35 4.78 -7.54 -10.57
N SER A 36 6.07 -7.20 -10.59
CA SER A 36 7.09 -7.74 -9.69
C SER A 36 7.79 -6.61 -8.95
N THR A 37 7.87 -6.71 -7.61
CA THR A 37 8.48 -5.71 -6.73
C THR A 37 9.35 -6.39 -5.65
N SER A 38 10.09 -5.60 -4.87
CA SER A 38 10.87 -6.03 -3.72
C SER A 38 10.49 -5.20 -2.49
N THR A 39 10.26 -5.85 -1.36
CA THR A 39 9.93 -5.19 -0.08
C THR A 39 11.16 -4.86 0.77
N GLY A 40 12.36 -5.02 0.20
CA GLY A 40 13.62 -4.70 0.86
C GLY A 40 13.92 -5.63 2.03
N SER A 41 14.26 -5.06 3.19
CA SER A 41 14.71 -5.81 4.37
C SER A 41 13.60 -6.59 5.09
N ARG A 42 12.32 -6.22 4.88
CA ARG A 42 11.15 -6.88 5.49
C ARG A 42 10.40 -7.65 4.42
N THR A 43 10.75 -8.92 4.25
CA THR A 43 10.16 -9.83 3.24
C THR A 43 9.04 -10.72 3.77
N GLY A 44 8.71 -10.58 5.05
CA GLY A 44 7.67 -11.33 5.73
C GLY A 44 6.99 -10.49 6.81
N ARG A 45 6.13 -11.15 7.60
CA ARG A 45 5.44 -10.49 8.72
C ARG A 45 6.43 -10.08 9.81
N SER A 46 6.13 -9.01 10.53
CA SER A 46 6.78 -8.62 11.79
C SER A 46 5.80 -8.85 12.94
N PRO A 47 5.67 -10.08 13.49
CA PRO A 47 4.60 -10.40 14.42
C PRO A 47 4.62 -9.56 15.70
N ASN A 48 5.82 -9.17 16.15
CA ASN A 48 6.03 -8.35 17.35
C ASN A 48 5.61 -6.87 17.16
N ASP A 49 5.42 -6.42 15.91
CA ASP A 49 5.00 -5.05 15.60
C ASP A 49 3.48 -4.96 15.41
N ARG A 50 2.75 -6.06 15.64
CA ARG A 50 1.28 -6.10 15.59
C ARG A 50 0.71 -5.93 16.98
N PHE A 51 -0.05 -4.86 17.18
CA PHE A 51 -0.75 -4.57 18.42
C PHE A 51 -2.27 -4.64 18.19
N ILE A 52 -2.99 -4.96 19.27
CA ILE A 52 -4.45 -4.83 19.34
C ILE A 52 -4.70 -3.70 20.33
N VAL A 53 -5.56 -2.75 19.95
CA VAL A 53 -5.92 -1.64 20.84
C VAL A 53 -6.71 -2.19 22.02
N ASP A 54 -6.35 -1.78 23.22
CA ASP A 54 -7.09 -2.11 24.44
C ASP A 54 -8.29 -1.16 24.57
N GLU A 55 -9.47 -1.66 24.23
CA GLU A 55 -10.73 -0.92 24.29
C GLU A 55 -11.77 -1.72 25.10
N PRO A 56 -12.64 -1.08 25.90
CA PRO A 56 -13.60 -1.79 26.75
C PRO A 56 -14.55 -2.75 26.01
N THR A 57 -14.77 -2.56 24.71
CA THR A 57 -15.63 -3.44 23.88
C THR A 57 -14.90 -4.66 23.31
N THR A 58 -13.57 -4.68 23.38
CA THR A 58 -12.71 -5.73 22.83
C THR A 58 -11.83 -6.40 23.89
N SER A 59 -11.94 -5.96 25.15
CA SER A 59 -11.27 -6.53 26.31
C SER A 59 -12.30 -7.35 27.11
N ASP A 60 -12.03 -8.65 27.30
CA ASP A 60 -12.85 -9.53 28.13
C ASP A 60 -12.83 -9.14 29.62
#